data_AF-A0A8M2B374-F1
#
_entry.id   AF-A0A8M2B374-F1
#
_cell.length_a   1.000
_cell.length_b   1.000
_cell.length_c   1.000
_cell.angle_alpha   90.00
_cell.angle_beta   90.00
_cell.angle_gamma   90.00
#
_symmetry.space_group_name_H-M   'P 1'
#
loop_
_entity.id
_entity.type
_entity.pdbx_description
1 polymer ?
#
loop_
_entity_poly.entity_id
_entity_poly.type
_entity_poly.pdbx_seq_one_letter_code
_entity_poly.pdbx_strand_id
1 'polypeptide(L)'
;MFLISSHLLLFLSLLAQSRAQTTMFLDTTDTTTVDPATTSETTTEIPTTTPETTTETTTVDTSTISETTPETTTETTTVDTTTIPETTPETTTEESTTTTETTTEESTTTTETTTEESTTTTETTTEESTTIASTTAWTAPAIFYPFGSAAGDTGHLERGDDSFQHVDFSTPFTYFTRNYSSIYVNNNGLLTFNQPLRESHPVPFPSYGNEDYIAALWTELDDIGYGYYWFHEYTSGSVLDRATKDINQYFPKRGFTASWVFVVTWDYMFSTDWYTLNNHLGPAITVQAVLISGGGFSFLLLNYGDCAGIYFPVEAGYDTIGSTDYHVIHYDYPTGYLIPNLKDTTNVNVPGRWAFLVNNGTENVIGLQMKLRSYLDLTQSQNKEVVLQLIKEELVSQGLLSSVGLKMRKVERIWP
;
A
#
# COMPACT_ATOMS: atom_id res chain seq x y z
N MET A 1 -9.65 34.62 21.00
CA MET A 1 -8.25 34.95 20.69
C MET A 1 -7.36 34.18 21.65
N PHE A 2 -6.86 33.01 21.23
CA PHE A 2 -5.67 32.32 21.76
C PHE A 2 -5.38 31.16 20.80
N LEU A 3 -4.14 31.03 20.36
CA LEU A 3 -3.64 29.81 19.72
C LEU A 3 -3.04 28.93 20.81
N ILE A 4 -3.17 27.62 20.69
CA ILE A 4 -2.19 26.68 21.27
C ILE A 4 -1.71 25.79 20.13
N SER A 5 -0.39 25.77 19.95
CA SER A 5 0.28 24.93 18.95
C SER A 5 0.58 23.55 19.53
N SER A 6 0.69 22.58 18.63
CA SER A 6 1.17 21.21 18.86
C SER A 6 2.24 21.08 19.96
N HIS A 7 1.84 20.57 21.13
CA HIS A 7 2.65 19.82 22.11
C HIS A 7 1.65 19.13 23.06
N LEU A 8 1.24 17.88 22.77
CA LEU A 8 0.33 17.13 23.64
C LEU A 8 1.10 16.50 24.83
N LEU A 9 1.62 17.35 25.71
CA LEU A 9 2.25 16.93 26.95
C LEU A 9 1.23 16.26 27.87
N LEU A 10 1.67 15.22 28.58
CA LEU A 10 0.99 14.73 29.77
C LEU A 10 1.04 15.80 30.87
N PHE A 11 -0.02 16.60 31.03
CA PHE A 11 -0.22 17.41 32.23
C PHE A 11 -1.69 17.45 32.69
N LEU A 12 -2.13 16.33 33.24
CA LEU A 12 -3.28 16.27 34.15
C LEU A 12 -2.89 16.94 35.48
N SER A 13 -2.91 18.27 35.53
CA SER A 13 -2.80 19.03 36.77
C SER A 13 -3.57 20.36 36.72
N LEU A 14 -4.73 20.40 37.37
CA LEU A 14 -5.30 21.65 37.87
C LEU A 14 -6.14 21.35 39.12
N LEU A 15 -6.03 22.23 40.13
CA LEU A 15 -6.93 22.37 41.29
C LEU A 15 -7.04 21.21 42.29
N ALA A 16 -6.14 21.26 43.28
CA ALA A 16 -6.43 21.25 44.72
C ALA A 16 -6.86 19.94 45.47
N GLN A 17 -6.31 19.82 46.69
CA GLN A 17 -6.79 19.03 47.84
C GLN A 17 -6.90 17.49 47.72
N SER A 18 -5.75 16.83 47.90
CA SER A 18 -5.58 15.72 48.86
C SER A 18 -6.57 14.53 48.81
N ARG A 19 -6.33 13.57 47.90
CA ARG A 19 -6.20 12.11 48.20
C ARG A 19 -5.98 11.26 46.93
N ALA A 20 -5.05 10.31 47.03
CA ALA A 20 -4.81 9.11 46.19
C ALA A 20 -5.12 9.16 44.67
N GLN A 21 -4.08 9.05 43.85
CA GLN A 21 -4.20 8.79 42.41
C GLN A 21 -4.42 7.30 42.11
N THR A 22 -4.64 6.93 40.85
CA THR A 22 -4.60 5.52 40.40
C THR A 22 -3.86 5.39 39.07
N THR A 23 -2.92 4.44 38.98
CA THR A 23 -2.26 4.07 37.72
C THR A 23 -3.14 3.07 36.97
N MET A 24 -3.29 3.28 35.65
CA MET A 24 -3.86 2.33 34.71
C MET A 24 -2.77 1.87 33.74
N PHE A 25 -2.74 0.58 33.40
CA PHE A 25 -2.06 0.07 32.22
C PHE A 25 -3.11 -0.51 31.26
N LEU A 26 -3.16 -0.01 30.03
CA LEU A 26 -4.01 -0.55 28.96
C LEU A 26 -3.30 -1.64 28.15
N ASP A 27 -4.09 -2.37 27.37
CA ASP A 27 -3.66 -3.29 26.33
C ASP A 27 -4.72 -3.28 25.20
N THR A 28 -4.32 -3.51 23.96
CA THR A 28 -5.22 -3.49 22.79
C THR A 28 -5.15 -4.83 22.08
N THR A 29 -6.26 -5.55 22.06
CA THR A 29 -6.38 -6.85 21.38
C THR A 29 -7.66 -6.88 20.58
N ASP A 30 -7.54 -7.03 19.26
CA ASP A 30 -8.68 -7.37 18.42
C ASP A 30 -9.07 -8.84 18.64
N THR A 31 -10.36 -9.11 18.64
CA THR A 31 -10.95 -10.43 18.84
C THR A 31 -12.27 -10.49 18.09
N THR A 32 -12.19 -10.67 16.77
CA THR A 32 -13.34 -11.05 15.94
C THR A 32 -13.43 -12.57 15.87
N THR A 33 -14.56 -13.11 16.33
CA THR A 33 -14.89 -14.53 16.15
C THR A 33 -16.41 -14.64 16.06
N VAL A 34 -16.92 -15.23 14.98
CA VAL A 34 -18.35 -15.29 14.67
C VAL A 34 -18.87 -16.68 15.06
N ASP A 35 -19.97 -16.75 15.80
CA ASP A 35 -20.52 -18.00 16.34
C ASP A 35 -22.07 -18.02 16.20
N PRO A 36 -22.68 -18.98 15.46
CA PRO A 36 -24.11 -18.93 15.12
C PRO A 36 -24.99 -20.05 15.74
N ALA A 37 -25.87 -19.68 16.69
CA ALA A 37 -27.16 -20.36 17.03
C ALA A 37 -27.07 -21.79 17.67
N THR A 38 -28.03 -22.41 18.38
CA THR A 38 -29.33 -22.11 19.07
C THR A 38 -29.69 -23.34 19.97
N THR A 39 -30.71 -23.49 20.83
CA THR A 39 -31.97 -22.75 21.16
C THR A 39 -32.48 -23.17 22.56
N SER A 40 -33.12 -22.26 23.32
CA SER A 40 -34.20 -22.53 24.34
C SER A 40 -33.84 -23.38 25.60
N GLU A 41 -34.58 -23.47 26.72
CA GLU A 41 -35.85 -22.90 27.26
C GLU A 41 -35.59 -22.38 28.71
N THR A 42 -35.96 -21.16 29.15
CA THR A 42 -37.24 -20.72 29.81
C THR A 42 -37.44 -21.33 31.24
N THR A 43 -37.74 -20.62 32.36
CA THR A 43 -38.93 -19.77 32.67
C THR A 43 -38.78 -19.00 34.04
N THR A 44 -39.46 -17.83 34.24
CA THR A 44 -40.28 -17.41 35.46
C THR A 44 -39.66 -17.30 36.90
N GLU A 45 -39.95 -16.34 37.81
CA GLU A 45 -40.84 -15.14 37.94
C GLU A 45 -40.20 -14.12 38.96
N ILE A 46 -40.03 -12.81 38.70
CA ILE A 46 -40.89 -11.59 38.94
C ILE A 46 -40.63 -10.77 40.26
N PRO A 47 -40.72 -9.40 40.27
CA PRO A 47 -40.16 -8.53 41.34
C PRO A 47 -41.09 -7.41 41.91
N THR A 48 -40.61 -6.60 42.87
CA THR A 48 -40.99 -5.18 43.21
C THR A 48 -40.05 -4.64 44.32
N THR A 49 -39.84 -3.35 44.65
CA THR A 49 -40.46 -2.03 44.32
C THR A 49 -39.40 -0.89 44.34
N THR A 50 -39.76 0.37 44.04
CA THR A 50 -38.85 1.49 43.65
C THR A 50 -38.80 2.69 44.67
N PRO A 51 -38.30 3.94 44.42
CA PRO A 51 -37.55 4.74 45.44
C PRO A 51 -38.08 6.19 45.69
N GLU A 52 -37.29 7.08 46.32
CA GLU A 52 -37.27 8.57 46.19
C GLU A 52 -35.94 9.14 46.82
N THR A 53 -35.12 10.01 46.17
CA THR A 53 -35.14 11.51 46.02
C THR A 53 -34.64 12.25 47.29
N THR A 54 -33.66 13.20 47.31
CA THR A 54 -33.62 14.58 46.71
C THR A 54 -32.20 15.25 46.83
N THR A 55 -31.95 16.37 46.12
CA THR A 55 -30.72 17.25 46.09
C THR A 55 -30.46 18.11 47.37
N GLU A 56 -29.50 19.05 47.57
CA GLU A 56 -28.80 20.16 46.84
C GLU A 56 -27.43 20.51 47.54
N THR A 57 -26.54 21.51 47.26
CA THR A 57 -25.99 22.31 46.11
C THR A 57 -24.91 23.32 46.67
N THR A 58 -24.12 24.06 45.85
CA THR A 58 -23.25 25.26 46.19
C THR A 58 -21.84 24.93 46.74
N THR A 59 -20.65 25.16 46.13
CA THR A 59 -19.89 26.36 45.60
C THR A 59 -19.36 27.34 46.70
N VAL A 60 -18.24 28.10 46.63
CA VAL A 60 -17.42 28.77 45.57
C VAL A 60 -15.95 29.04 46.04
N ASP A 61 -14.95 29.19 45.12
CA ASP A 61 -13.64 29.94 45.20
C ASP A 61 -12.51 29.58 46.23
N THR A 62 -11.21 29.98 46.08
CA THR A 62 -10.28 30.18 44.92
C THR A 62 -8.82 30.46 45.38
N SER A 63 -7.83 30.30 44.47
CA SER A 63 -6.40 30.76 44.48
C SER A 63 -5.31 29.91 45.17
N THR A 64 -3.99 30.07 44.95
CA THR A 64 -3.09 30.27 43.76
C THR A 64 -1.63 30.35 44.30
N ILE A 65 -0.62 29.70 43.68
CA ILE A 65 0.83 30.09 43.53
C ILE A 65 1.71 28.86 43.15
N SER A 66 2.89 29.11 42.58
CA SER A 66 3.69 28.23 41.71
C SER A 66 4.96 27.60 42.33
N GLU A 67 5.68 26.82 41.50
CA GLU A 67 7.10 26.35 41.62
C GLU A 67 7.38 25.11 42.50
N THR A 68 8.38 24.24 42.23
CA THR A 68 9.39 24.12 41.13
C THR A 68 9.78 22.64 40.88
N THR A 69 10.54 22.36 39.80
CA THR A 69 11.18 21.04 39.47
C THR A 69 12.71 21.16 39.51
N PRO A 70 13.49 20.06 39.71
CA PRO A 70 14.27 19.52 38.58
C PRO A 70 14.47 17.97 38.57
N GLU A 71 15.27 17.47 37.62
CA GLU A 71 15.44 16.08 37.17
C GLU A 71 16.48 15.26 37.96
N THR A 72 16.60 13.94 37.70
CA THR A 72 17.90 13.20 37.52
C THR A 72 17.70 11.73 37.07
N THR A 73 18.18 11.43 35.85
CA THR A 73 18.90 10.22 35.34
C THR A 73 18.36 8.78 35.46
N THR A 74 18.64 8.00 34.40
CA THR A 74 18.32 6.59 34.13
C THR A 74 19.49 5.64 34.45
N GLU A 75 19.21 4.37 34.74
CA GLU A 75 20.18 3.26 34.60
C GLU A 75 19.54 2.07 33.87
N THR A 76 20.36 1.27 33.16
CA THR A 76 19.93 0.20 32.24
C THR A 76 20.49 -1.16 32.69
N THR A 77 19.79 -2.27 32.43
CA THR A 77 20.34 -3.62 32.64
C THR A 77 19.88 -4.58 31.54
N THR A 78 20.84 -5.25 30.92
CA THR A 78 20.64 -6.31 29.90
C THR A 78 20.65 -7.70 30.54
N VAL A 79 19.93 -8.66 29.93
CA VAL A 79 20.01 -10.09 30.26
C VAL A 79 19.91 -10.90 28.97
N ASP A 80 20.96 -11.68 28.65
CA ASP A 80 20.92 -12.73 27.63
C ASP A 80 20.28 -14.02 28.18
N THR A 81 19.59 -14.79 27.35
CA THR A 81 19.35 -16.23 27.61
C THR A 81 19.19 -17.03 26.31
N THR A 82 20.30 -17.66 25.91
CA THR A 82 20.45 -19.06 25.44
C THR A 82 19.40 -19.70 24.50
N THR A 83 19.90 -20.24 23.38
CA THR A 83 19.18 -21.09 22.41
C THR A 83 18.90 -22.53 22.87
N ILE A 84 17.91 -23.17 22.23
CA ILE A 84 17.62 -24.61 22.29
C ILE A 84 17.47 -25.12 20.84
N PRO A 85 18.07 -26.27 20.45
CA PRO A 85 17.97 -26.82 19.10
C PRO A 85 16.98 -27.99 18.96
N GLU A 86 16.82 -28.43 17.71
CA GLU A 86 16.50 -29.82 17.29
C GLU A 86 15.07 -30.36 17.47
N THR A 87 14.34 -30.53 16.35
CA THR A 87 13.99 -31.87 15.79
C THR A 87 13.21 -31.74 14.47
N THR A 88 13.41 -32.68 13.55
CA THR A 88 12.68 -32.80 12.27
C THR A 88 12.02 -34.18 12.19
N PRO A 89 10.82 -34.31 11.61
CA PRO A 89 10.34 -35.56 11.04
C PRO A 89 10.24 -35.47 9.50
N GLU A 90 10.64 -36.56 8.82
CA GLU A 90 10.41 -36.73 7.39
C GLU A 90 8.91 -36.99 7.10
N THR A 91 8.45 -36.75 5.87
CA THR A 91 7.23 -37.40 5.36
C THR A 91 7.39 -37.77 3.89
N THR A 92 7.02 -39.01 3.61
CA THR A 92 7.26 -39.79 2.39
C THR A 92 6.58 -39.26 1.14
N THR A 93 7.26 -39.39 -0.01
CA THR A 93 6.69 -39.26 -1.36
C THR A 93 5.65 -40.35 -1.64
N GLU A 94 4.46 -39.98 -2.11
CA GLU A 94 3.61 -40.91 -2.89
C GLU A 94 3.60 -40.53 -4.38
N GLU A 95 3.53 -41.56 -5.22
CA GLU A 95 3.72 -41.50 -6.67
C GLU A 95 2.38 -41.72 -7.37
N SER A 96 1.86 -40.69 -8.06
CA SER A 96 0.64 -40.81 -8.88
C SER A 96 0.99 -40.69 -10.36
N THR A 97 1.27 -41.83 -10.99
CA THR A 97 1.42 -41.90 -12.45
C THR A 97 0.08 -41.75 -13.14
N THR A 98 0.05 -41.07 -14.29
CA THR A 98 -1.04 -41.15 -15.25
C THR A 98 -0.45 -41.18 -16.65
N THR A 99 -0.59 -42.33 -17.30
CA THR A 99 -0.29 -42.57 -18.72
C THR A 99 -1.62 -42.70 -19.46
N THR A 100 -1.58 -42.90 -20.79
CA THR A 100 -2.76 -43.15 -21.66
C THR A 100 -3.46 -41.84 -22.07
N GLU A 101 -3.62 -41.49 -23.36
CA GLU A 101 -3.26 -42.20 -24.60
C GLU A 101 -2.92 -41.23 -25.74
N THR A 102 -2.08 -41.65 -26.69
CA THR A 102 -1.90 -40.95 -27.97
C THR A 102 -2.95 -41.42 -28.95
N THR A 103 -3.65 -40.50 -29.62
CA THR A 103 -4.39 -40.80 -30.86
C THR A 103 -4.08 -39.73 -31.90
N THR A 104 -3.46 -40.16 -33.00
CA THR A 104 -3.25 -39.36 -34.20
C THR A 104 -4.40 -39.62 -35.14
N GLU A 105 -5.20 -38.60 -35.50
CA GLU A 105 -6.03 -38.66 -36.69
C GLU A 105 -5.43 -37.80 -37.81
N GLU A 106 -5.06 -38.49 -38.88
CA GLU A 106 -4.57 -37.94 -40.14
C GLU A 106 -5.78 -37.62 -41.03
N SER A 107 -6.10 -36.33 -41.22
CA SER A 107 -7.15 -35.91 -42.16
C SER A 107 -6.55 -35.45 -43.48
N THR A 108 -6.87 -36.20 -44.54
CA THR A 108 -6.28 -36.05 -45.88
C THR A 108 -6.70 -34.79 -46.64
N THR A 109 -5.77 -34.31 -47.47
CA THR A 109 -5.98 -33.40 -48.60
C THR A 109 -7.31 -33.56 -49.32
N THR A 110 -7.96 -32.44 -49.66
CA THR A 110 -8.85 -32.34 -50.83
C THR A 110 -8.43 -31.13 -51.65
N THR A 111 -8.14 -31.36 -52.93
CA THR A 111 -7.78 -30.31 -53.90
C THR A 111 -8.98 -30.06 -54.79
N GLU A 112 -9.61 -28.88 -54.69
CA GLU A 112 -10.51 -28.40 -55.74
C GLU A 112 -9.84 -27.29 -56.55
N THR A 113 -9.54 -27.60 -57.80
CA THR A 113 -9.20 -26.61 -58.82
C THR A 113 -10.49 -26.11 -59.45
N THR A 114 -10.84 -24.84 -59.26
CA THR A 114 -11.84 -24.15 -60.09
C THR A 114 -11.13 -23.17 -61.02
N THR A 115 -11.49 -23.22 -62.29
CA THR A 115 -10.84 -22.49 -63.39
C THR A 115 -11.63 -21.23 -63.75
N GLU A 116 -10.90 -20.15 -64.00
CA GLU A 116 -11.25 -18.95 -64.78
C GLU A 116 -12.74 -18.55 -64.92
N GLU A 117 -13.09 -17.39 -64.36
CA GLU A 117 -13.85 -16.41 -65.14
C GLU A 117 -13.17 -15.03 -65.03
N SER A 118 -13.08 -14.33 -66.16
CA SER A 118 -12.35 -13.05 -66.26
C SER A 118 -13.32 -11.90 -66.46
N THR A 119 -13.53 -11.10 -65.41
CA THR A 119 -14.35 -9.87 -65.46
C THR A 119 -13.50 -8.63 -65.22
N THR A 120 -12.98 -8.07 -66.31
CA THR A 120 -12.39 -6.72 -66.34
C THR A 120 -13.39 -5.70 -65.80
N THR A 121 -13.13 -5.18 -64.59
CA THR A 121 -13.88 -4.07 -64.02
C THR A 121 -13.07 -2.79 -64.19
N THR A 122 -13.67 -1.76 -64.79
CA THR A 122 -12.97 -0.53 -65.18
C THR A 122 -12.52 0.29 -63.97
N GLU A 123 -11.24 0.68 -63.95
CA GLU A 123 -10.71 1.67 -63.00
C GLU A 123 -11.52 2.97 -63.09
N THR A 124 -12.17 3.35 -61.99
CA THR A 124 -12.74 4.70 -61.83
C THR A 124 -12.02 5.37 -60.66
N THR A 125 -10.91 6.03 -60.98
CA THR A 125 -10.12 6.82 -60.02
C THR A 125 -10.98 7.93 -59.43
N THR A 126 -11.54 7.66 -58.27
CA THR A 126 -12.21 8.66 -57.44
C THR A 126 -11.15 9.22 -56.51
N GLU A 127 -10.80 10.49 -56.66
CA GLU A 127 -9.93 11.19 -55.72
C GLU A 127 -10.69 11.45 -54.42
N GLU A 128 -10.82 10.40 -53.58
CA GLU A 128 -11.32 10.55 -52.22
C GLU A 128 -10.27 11.31 -51.40
N SER A 129 -10.47 12.62 -51.32
CA SER A 129 -9.62 13.53 -50.56
C SER A 129 -9.81 13.27 -49.06
N THR A 130 -9.11 12.25 -48.56
CA THR A 130 -9.09 11.89 -47.14
C THR A 130 -8.62 13.09 -46.33
N THR A 131 -9.56 13.73 -45.64
CA THR A 131 -9.26 14.88 -44.79
C THR A 131 -8.43 14.40 -43.62
N ILE A 132 -7.11 14.66 -43.66
CA ILE A 132 -6.19 14.27 -42.60
C ILE A 132 -6.62 15.00 -41.32
N ALA A 133 -7.28 14.25 -40.43
CA ALA A 133 -7.60 14.74 -39.09
C ALA A 133 -6.29 15.11 -38.40
N SER A 134 -6.21 16.32 -37.84
CA SER A 134 -5.01 16.77 -37.15
C SER A 134 -4.82 15.95 -35.87
N THR A 135 -3.96 14.95 -35.95
CA THR A 135 -3.49 14.16 -34.80
C THR A 135 -2.79 15.12 -33.85
N THR A 136 -3.47 15.47 -32.76
CA THR A 136 -2.83 16.19 -31.66
C THR A 136 -1.77 15.26 -31.08
N ALA A 137 -0.54 15.75 -30.96
CA ALA A 137 0.54 14.95 -30.39
C ALA A 137 0.16 14.47 -28.99
N TRP A 138 0.34 13.18 -28.71
CA TRP A 138 0.07 12.64 -27.39
C TRP A 138 0.89 13.37 -26.32
N THR A 139 0.33 13.45 -25.11
CA THR A 139 0.95 14.09 -23.96
C THR A 139 0.69 13.23 -22.75
N ALA A 140 1.76 12.84 -22.04
CA ALA A 140 1.65 12.03 -20.84
C ALA A 140 0.71 12.67 -19.78
N PRO A 141 -0.03 11.86 -18.99
CA PRO A 141 -0.96 12.37 -18.00
C PRO A 141 -0.26 13.25 -16.95
N ALA A 142 -0.85 14.39 -16.58
CA ALA A 142 -0.19 15.37 -15.71
C ALA A 142 0.24 14.85 -14.32
N ILE A 143 -0.32 13.72 -13.85
CA ILE A 143 0.09 13.05 -12.61
C ILE A 143 1.47 12.39 -12.72
N PHE A 144 1.97 12.11 -13.93
CA PHE A 144 3.28 11.50 -14.14
C PHE A 144 4.40 12.50 -13.85
N TYR A 145 5.46 12.00 -13.23
CA TYR A 145 6.77 12.66 -13.21
C TYR A 145 7.35 12.69 -14.63
N PRO A 146 8.26 13.63 -14.95
CA PRO A 146 8.93 13.63 -16.25
C PRO A 146 9.58 12.27 -16.52
N PHE A 147 9.48 11.81 -17.77
CA PHE A 147 10.15 10.61 -18.24
C PHE A 147 10.52 10.74 -19.73
N GLY A 148 11.27 9.78 -20.23
CA GLY A 148 11.67 9.70 -21.63
C GLY A 148 12.98 10.43 -21.95
N SER A 149 13.42 10.29 -23.19
CA SER A 149 14.68 10.89 -23.67
C SER A 149 14.76 12.42 -23.49
N ALA A 150 13.61 13.12 -23.48
CA ALA A 150 13.52 14.55 -23.22
C ALA A 150 13.68 14.94 -21.72
N ALA A 151 13.46 14.00 -20.79
CA ALA A 151 13.70 14.17 -19.35
C ALA A 151 15.13 13.78 -18.94
N GLY A 152 15.89 13.12 -19.83
CA GLY A 152 17.25 12.63 -19.58
C GLY A 152 17.31 11.16 -19.15
N ASP A 153 16.21 10.42 -19.26
CA ASP A 153 16.09 9.04 -18.83
C ASP A 153 16.96 8.06 -19.62
N THR A 154 17.37 6.98 -18.96
CA THR A 154 17.86 5.79 -19.65
C THR A 154 16.67 4.98 -20.13
N GLY A 155 16.51 4.85 -21.45
CA GLY A 155 15.42 4.11 -22.08
C GLY A 155 15.88 2.79 -22.68
N HIS A 156 15.18 1.72 -22.35
CA HIS A 156 15.31 0.42 -23.00
C HIS A 156 14.06 0.14 -23.83
N LEU A 157 14.26 -0.48 -24.99
CA LEU A 157 13.22 -0.79 -25.96
C LEU A 157 12.93 -2.29 -25.91
N GLU A 158 11.68 -2.63 -25.63
CA GLU A 158 11.20 -4.01 -25.70
C GLU A 158 10.78 -4.39 -27.13
N ARG A 159 10.99 -5.66 -27.49
CA ARG A 159 10.76 -6.24 -28.82
C ARG A 159 10.15 -7.65 -28.80
N GLY A 160 9.87 -8.22 -27.62
CA GLY A 160 9.35 -9.58 -27.46
C GLY A 160 10.35 -10.55 -26.82
N ASP A 161 11.29 -10.07 -26.00
CA ASP A 161 12.22 -10.88 -25.22
C ASP A 161 12.13 -10.49 -23.74
N ASP A 162 11.91 -11.46 -22.84
CA ASP A 162 11.86 -11.32 -21.38
C ASP A 162 13.11 -10.59 -20.83
N SER A 163 13.03 -9.27 -20.61
CA SER A 163 14.19 -8.39 -20.40
C SER A 163 14.17 -7.61 -19.08
N PHE A 164 15.36 -7.37 -18.52
CA PHE A 164 15.52 -6.64 -17.26
C PHE A 164 16.83 -5.84 -17.25
N GLN A 165 16.86 -4.77 -16.46
CA GLN A 165 18.04 -3.94 -16.20
C GLN A 165 18.32 -3.88 -14.71
N HIS A 166 19.57 -4.12 -14.33
CA HIS A 166 20.07 -3.86 -12.98
C HIS A 166 20.48 -2.39 -12.88
N VAL A 167 20.00 -1.69 -11.86
CA VAL A 167 20.25 -0.26 -11.66
C VAL A 167 20.75 -0.04 -10.23
N ASP A 168 22.02 0.36 -10.09
CA ASP A 168 22.58 0.82 -8.82
C ASP A 168 22.03 2.21 -8.46
N PHE A 169 21.72 2.43 -7.19
CA PHE A 169 21.29 3.72 -6.64
C PHE A 169 22.46 4.49 -6.03
N SER A 170 22.51 5.82 -6.20
CA SER A 170 23.48 6.66 -5.49
C SER A 170 23.20 6.77 -3.98
N THR A 171 22.00 6.41 -3.52
CA THR A 171 21.60 6.40 -2.11
C THR A 171 20.70 5.19 -1.85
N PRO A 172 20.90 4.40 -0.77
CA PRO A 172 20.03 3.27 -0.49
C PRO A 172 18.57 3.68 -0.24
N PHE A 173 17.64 2.94 -0.83
CA PHE A 173 16.21 3.07 -0.59
C PHE A 173 15.75 2.10 0.51
N THR A 174 14.92 2.57 1.45
CA THR A 174 14.37 1.71 2.51
C THR A 174 12.99 1.21 2.10
N TYR A 175 12.85 -0.11 1.94
CA TYR A 175 11.60 -0.81 1.65
C TYR A 175 11.28 -1.79 2.79
N PHE A 176 10.20 -1.51 3.53
CA PHE A 176 9.73 -2.21 4.73
C PHE A 176 10.86 -2.66 5.68
N THR A 177 11.63 -1.69 6.17
CA THR A 177 12.88 -1.80 6.97
C THR A 177 14.13 -2.33 6.28
N ARG A 178 14.02 -2.99 5.12
CA ARG A 178 15.17 -3.48 4.34
C ARG A 178 15.77 -2.32 3.54
N ASN A 179 17.09 -2.27 3.40
CA ASN A 179 17.79 -1.20 2.68
C ASN A 179 18.42 -1.75 1.41
N TYR A 180 18.02 -1.22 0.27
CA TYR A 180 18.45 -1.66 -1.05
C TYR A 180 19.26 -0.58 -1.76
N SER A 181 20.47 -0.94 -2.19
CA SER A 181 21.38 -0.07 -2.96
C SER A 181 21.24 -0.22 -4.47
N SER A 182 20.33 -1.08 -4.93
CA SER A 182 20.05 -1.32 -6.35
C SER A 182 18.65 -1.92 -6.53
N ILE A 183 18.17 -1.96 -7.77
CA ILE A 183 16.89 -2.55 -8.15
C ILE A 183 17.01 -3.25 -9.51
N TYR A 184 16.13 -4.22 -9.76
CA TYR A 184 15.92 -4.80 -11.08
C TYR A 184 14.65 -4.21 -11.69
N VAL A 185 14.80 -3.50 -12.82
CA VAL A 185 13.69 -3.01 -13.64
C VAL A 185 13.40 -4.06 -14.70
N ASN A 186 12.28 -4.78 -14.58
CA ASN A 186 11.82 -5.76 -15.56
C ASN A 186 10.88 -5.08 -16.59
N ASN A 187 10.93 -5.54 -17.85
CA ASN A 187 10.17 -5.03 -18.99
C ASN A 187 8.65 -5.09 -18.80
N ASN A 188 8.18 -6.11 -18.10
CA ASN A 188 6.80 -6.52 -17.89
C ASN A 188 6.18 -5.90 -16.62
N GLY A 189 6.43 -4.60 -16.42
CA GLY A 189 5.76 -3.76 -15.42
C GLY A 189 6.11 -4.03 -13.95
N LEU A 190 7.21 -4.75 -13.70
CA LEU A 190 7.63 -5.21 -12.38
C LEU A 190 8.97 -4.62 -11.94
N LEU A 191 9.10 -4.36 -10.63
CA LEU A 191 10.39 -4.14 -9.96
C LEU A 191 10.60 -5.18 -8.85
N THR A 192 11.83 -5.66 -8.74
CA THR A 192 12.32 -6.52 -7.64
C THR A 192 13.68 -6.05 -7.14
N PHE A 193 14.07 -6.42 -5.92
CA PHE A 193 15.28 -5.89 -5.29
C PHE A 193 16.43 -6.89 -5.16
N ASN A 194 16.13 -8.18 -4.92
CA ASN A 194 17.16 -9.16 -4.57
C ASN A 194 17.66 -9.95 -5.80
N GLN A 195 16.79 -10.25 -6.76
CA GLN A 195 17.14 -10.91 -8.02
C GLN A 195 16.25 -10.45 -9.19
N PRO A 196 16.68 -10.59 -10.46
CA PRO A 196 15.80 -10.40 -11.60
C PRO A 196 14.87 -11.60 -11.78
N LEU A 197 13.57 -11.36 -11.92
CA LEU A 197 12.61 -12.40 -12.29
C LEU A 197 12.43 -12.48 -13.81
N ARG A 198 12.10 -13.70 -14.25
CA ARG A 198 11.74 -14.10 -15.63
C ARG A 198 10.49 -14.98 -15.58
N GLU A 199 9.54 -14.54 -14.76
CA GLU A 199 8.26 -15.20 -14.56
C GLU A 199 7.29 -14.53 -15.54
N SER A 200 6.85 -15.28 -16.55
CA SER A 200 5.99 -14.75 -17.61
C SER A 200 4.65 -14.24 -17.05
N HIS A 201 4.07 -14.94 -16.08
CA HIS A 201 2.78 -14.60 -15.50
C HIS A 201 2.90 -14.00 -14.09
N PRO A 202 2.04 -13.02 -13.72
CA PRO A 202 2.06 -12.44 -12.38
C PRO A 202 1.61 -13.41 -11.29
N VAL A 203 2.36 -13.42 -10.18
CA VAL A 203 1.99 -14.08 -8.93
C VAL A 203 1.03 -13.16 -8.15
N PRO A 204 -0.16 -13.64 -7.72
CA PRO A 204 -1.10 -12.83 -6.93
C PRO A 204 -0.51 -12.44 -5.57
N PHE A 205 -0.76 -11.21 -5.13
CA PHE A 205 -0.43 -10.78 -3.77
C PHE A 205 -1.60 -11.10 -2.79
N PRO A 206 -1.33 -11.59 -1.57
CA PRO A 206 -0.01 -11.93 -1.00
C PRO A 206 0.56 -13.22 -1.59
N SER A 207 1.80 -13.14 -2.07
CA SER A 207 2.55 -14.27 -2.64
C SER A 207 3.06 -15.23 -1.56
N TYR A 208 3.28 -14.73 -0.33
CA TYR A 208 4.05 -15.36 0.73
C TYR A 208 5.48 -15.78 0.29
N GLY A 209 6.00 -15.14 -0.76
CA GLY A 209 7.26 -15.48 -1.41
C GLY A 209 8.51 -15.01 -0.67
N ASN A 210 9.67 -15.19 -1.31
CA ASN A 210 11.00 -14.84 -0.78
C ASN A 210 11.66 -13.64 -1.49
N GLU A 211 10.88 -12.81 -2.19
CA GLU A 211 11.31 -11.59 -2.88
C GLU A 211 10.47 -10.38 -2.41
N ASP A 212 11.00 -9.17 -2.58
CA ASP A 212 10.27 -7.92 -2.34
C ASP A 212 9.80 -7.36 -3.69
N TYR A 213 8.48 -7.25 -3.88
CA TYR A 213 7.85 -6.95 -5.18
C TYR A 213 7.22 -5.55 -5.21
N ILE A 214 7.42 -4.82 -6.30
CA ILE A 214 6.59 -3.65 -6.66
C ILE A 214 6.07 -3.87 -8.08
N ALA A 215 4.84 -4.35 -8.19
CA ALA A 215 4.13 -4.51 -9.46
C ALA A 215 3.49 -3.17 -9.84
N ALA A 216 4.13 -2.40 -10.71
CA ALA A 216 3.49 -1.21 -11.25
C ALA A 216 2.27 -1.61 -12.09
N LEU A 217 2.45 -2.59 -12.97
CA LEU A 217 1.42 -3.30 -13.73
C LEU A 217 2.05 -4.62 -14.23
N TRP A 218 2.21 -5.61 -13.36
CA TRP A 218 2.91 -6.85 -13.73
C TRP A 218 2.03 -7.72 -14.63
N THR A 219 2.45 -7.86 -15.89
CA THR A 219 1.77 -8.57 -16.98
C THR A 219 2.72 -8.73 -18.17
N GLU A 220 2.42 -9.64 -19.10
CA GLU A 220 3.12 -9.83 -20.37
C GLU A 220 2.92 -8.59 -21.29
N LEU A 221 3.78 -7.57 -21.10
CA LEU A 221 3.82 -6.33 -21.89
C LEU A 221 4.64 -6.49 -23.19
N ASP A 222 5.55 -7.45 -23.22
CA ASP A 222 6.34 -7.84 -24.38
C ASP A 222 5.54 -8.64 -25.43
N ASP A 223 4.60 -9.50 -25.00
CA ASP A 223 3.72 -10.26 -25.92
C ASP A 223 2.60 -9.41 -26.58
N ILE A 224 2.26 -8.23 -26.03
CA ILE A 224 1.20 -7.36 -26.58
C ILE A 224 1.69 -6.35 -27.63
N GLY A 225 2.99 -6.09 -27.73
CA GLY A 225 3.53 -5.09 -28.66
C GLY A 225 4.89 -4.53 -28.27
N TYR A 226 5.24 -3.39 -28.89
CA TYR A 226 6.48 -2.69 -28.58
C TYR A 226 6.25 -1.54 -27.60
N GLY A 227 7.20 -1.37 -26.69
CA GLY A 227 7.21 -0.27 -25.75
C GLY A 227 8.61 0.07 -25.27
N TYR A 228 8.72 1.23 -24.62
CA TYR A 228 9.92 1.62 -23.91
C TYR A 228 9.70 1.53 -22.41
N TYR A 229 10.69 1.04 -21.67
CA TYR A 229 10.78 1.29 -20.23
C TYR A 229 11.94 2.25 -19.95
N TRP A 230 11.58 3.36 -19.30
CA TRP A 230 12.44 4.50 -19.01
C TRP A 230 12.72 4.58 -17.52
N PHE A 231 13.95 4.88 -17.13
CA PHE A 231 14.28 5.15 -15.72
C PHE A 231 15.32 6.26 -15.53
N HIS A 232 15.20 6.98 -14.40
CA HIS A 232 16.14 8.04 -14.01
C HIS A 232 16.18 8.22 -12.48
N GLU A 233 17.38 8.49 -11.95
CA GLU A 233 17.60 8.84 -10.55
C GLU A 233 17.86 10.34 -10.39
N TYR A 234 17.01 11.03 -9.63
CA TYR A 234 17.14 12.44 -9.30
C TYR A 234 17.61 12.64 -7.86
N THR A 235 18.78 13.26 -7.72
CA THR A 235 19.36 13.72 -6.44
C THR A 235 19.32 15.26 -6.29
N SER A 236 18.81 15.97 -7.31
CA SER A 236 18.64 17.42 -7.31
C SER A 236 17.61 17.88 -8.34
N GLY A 237 17.21 19.16 -8.29
CA GLY A 237 16.29 19.77 -9.25
C GLY A 237 14.80 19.62 -8.91
N SER A 238 13.96 20.15 -9.80
CA SER A 238 12.52 20.36 -9.55
C SER A 238 11.69 19.08 -9.37
N VAL A 239 12.24 17.90 -9.69
CA VAL A 239 11.62 16.61 -9.36
C VAL A 239 11.55 16.41 -7.83
N LEU A 240 12.57 16.83 -7.08
CA LEU A 240 12.57 16.75 -5.61
C LEU A 240 11.60 17.78 -5.01
N ASP A 241 11.48 18.97 -5.60
CA ASP A 241 10.47 19.97 -5.19
C ASP A 241 9.04 19.41 -5.39
N ARG A 242 8.79 18.74 -6.52
CA ARG A 242 7.51 18.07 -6.79
C ARG A 242 7.25 16.93 -5.82
N ALA A 243 8.21 16.02 -5.62
CA ALA A 243 8.11 14.93 -4.63
C ALA A 243 7.85 15.46 -3.21
N THR A 244 8.55 16.52 -2.80
CA THR A 244 8.33 17.20 -1.52
C THR A 244 6.90 17.74 -1.41
N LYS A 245 6.40 18.41 -2.44
CA LYS A 245 5.03 18.95 -2.46
C LYS A 245 3.98 17.85 -2.42
N ASP A 246 4.08 16.87 -3.32
CA ASP A 246 3.10 15.80 -3.50
C ASP A 246 3.01 14.93 -2.23
N ILE A 247 4.15 14.53 -1.63
CA ILE A 247 4.16 13.76 -0.38
C ILE A 247 3.61 14.55 0.81
N ASN A 248 3.91 15.85 0.98
CA ASN A 248 3.32 16.63 2.07
C ASN A 248 1.82 16.91 1.89
N GLN A 249 1.28 16.81 0.67
CA GLN A 249 -0.16 16.84 0.43
C GLN A 249 -0.85 15.56 0.91
N TYR A 250 -0.26 14.39 0.68
CA TYR A 250 -0.84 13.08 1.01
C TYR A 250 -0.58 12.64 2.46
N PHE A 251 0.60 12.99 2.98
CA PHE A 251 1.06 12.61 4.32
C PHE A 251 1.34 13.86 5.19
N PRO A 252 0.31 14.71 5.46
CA PRO A 252 0.47 15.92 6.24
C PRO A 252 0.96 15.63 7.66
N LYS A 253 1.48 16.67 8.33
CA LYS A 253 2.13 16.64 9.66
C LYS A 253 3.53 16.00 9.71
N ARG A 254 4.04 15.35 8.65
CA ARG A 254 5.39 14.75 8.63
C ARG A 254 6.54 15.76 8.47
N GLY A 255 6.31 16.87 7.77
CA GLY A 255 7.37 17.85 7.48
C GLY A 255 8.46 17.28 6.56
N PHE A 256 8.04 16.51 5.56
CA PHE A 256 8.94 15.78 4.67
C PHE A 256 9.68 16.70 3.69
N THR A 257 10.90 16.34 3.30
CA THR A 257 11.63 16.91 2.17
C THR A 257 12.31 15.77 1.42
N ALA A 258 12.09 15.66 0.12
CA ALA A 258 12.76 14.68 -0.71
C ALA A 258 14.24 15.05 -0.90
N SER A 259 15.14 14.09 -0.67
CA SER A 259 16.55 14.18 -1.04
C SER A 259 16.91 13.29 -2.23
N TRP A 260 16.01 12.37 -2.60
CA TRP A 260 16.24 11.34 -3.60
C TRP A 260 14.90 10.91 -4.20
N VAL A 261 14.86 10.73 -5.53
CA VAL A 261 13.69 10.23 -6.27
C VAL A 261 14.17 9.35 -7.42
N PHE A 262 13.68 8.11 -7.51
CA PHE A 262 13.87 7.24 -8.67
C PHE A 262 12.53 7.05 -9.39
N VAL A 263 12.50 7.35 -10.69
CA VAL A 263 11.32 7.21 -11.55
C VAL A 263 11.54 6.02 -12.49
N VAL A 264 10.53 5.17 -12.65
CA VAL A 264 10.45 4.15 -13.71
C VAL A 264 9.12 4.30 -14.43
N THR A 265 9.13 4.40 -15.75
CA THR A 265 7.92 4.51 -16.58
C THR A 265 7.95 3.49 -17.71
N TRP A 266 6.93 2.64 -17.78
CA TRP A 266 6.67 1.75 -18.91
C TRP A 266 5.68 2.47 -19.84
N ASP A 267 6.02 2.55 -21.12
CA ASP A 267 5.28 3.27 -22.15
C ASP A 267 5.16 2.40 -23.41
N TYR A 268 4.10 1.59 -23.45
CA TYR A 268 3.84 0.56 -24.46
C TYR A 268 2.65 0.93 -25.35
N MET A 269 2.75 0.59 -26.64
CA MET A 269 1.58 0.53 -27.53
C MET A 269 1.07 -0.90 -27.62
N PHE A 270 -0.26 -1.08 -27.66
CA PHE A 270 -0.88 -2.32 -28.11
C PHE A 270 -0.73 -2.46 -29.64
N SER A 271 0.52 -2.66 -30.10
CA SER A 271 0.89 -2.76 -31.52
C SER A 271 2.33 -3.26 -31.68
N THR A 272 2.55 -4.16 -32.64
CA THR A 272 3.88 -4.55 -33.13
C THR A 272 4.37 -3.68 -34.30
N ASP A 273 3.74 -2.53 -34.55
CA ASP A 273 4.20 -1.56 -35.54
C ASP A 273 5.10 -0.48 -34.90
N TRP A 274 6.34 -0.42 -35.39
CA TRP A 274 7.34 0.57 -35.03
C TRP A 274 6.89 2.03 -35.28
N TYR A 275 6.10 2.28 -36.33
CA TYR A 275 5.58 3.61 -36.61
C TYR A 275 4.51 4.04 -35.58
N THR A 276 3.62 3.12 -35.19
CA THR A 276 2.63 3.30 -34.13
C THR A 276 3.29 3.68 -32.80
N LEU A 277 4.38 3.01 -32.41
CA LEU A 277 5.15 3.36 -31.19
C LEU A 277 5.77 4.76 -31.27
N ASN A 278 6.58 5.05 -32.30
CA ASN A 278 7.34 6.31 -32.37
C ASN A 278 6.47 7.57 -32.46
N ASN A 279 5.24 7.44 -32.94
CA ASN A 279 4.29 8.54 -33.07
C ASN A 279 3.18 8.49 -32.00
N HIS A 280 3.18 7.47 -31.12
CA HIS A 280 2.17 7.20 -30.10
C HIS A 280 0.73 7.19 -30.68
N LEU A 281 0.51 6.38 -31.73
CA LEU A 281 -0.72 6.35 -32.55
C LEU A 281 -1.59 5.10 -32.33
N GLY A 282 -1.52 4.49 -31.14
CA GLY A 282 -2.25 3.26 -30.81
C GLY A 282 -2.92 3.32 -29.43
N PRO A 283 -3.57 2.22 -29.01
CA PRO A 283 -4.03 2.05 -27.64
C PRO A 283 -2.82 2.02 -26.70
N ALA A 284 -2.71 3.02 -25.84
CA ALA A 284 -1.58 3.19 -24.93
C ALA A 284 -1.70 2.30 -23.67
N ILE A 285 -0.56 1.85 -23.16
CA ILE A 285 -0.37 1.29 -21.82
C ILE A 285 0.83 2.01 -21.21
N THR A 286 0.54 3.11 -20.50
CA THR A 286 1.55 3.95 -19.86
C THR A 286 1.36 3.93 -18.34
N VAL A 287 2.33 3.39 -17.60
CA VAL A 287 2.32 3.27 -16.13
C VAL A 287 3.67 3.66 -15.53
N GLN A 288 3.68 4.20 -14.32
CA GLN A 288 4.90 4.72 -13.69
C GLN A 288 4.97 4.40 -12.20
N ALA A 289 6.11 3.85 -11.77
CA ALA A 289 6.50 3.76 -10.37
C ALA A 289 7.44 4.90 -10.00
N VAL A 290 7.30 5.43 -8.79
CA VAL A 290 8.20 6.47 -8.25
C VAL A 290 8.57 6.13 -6.82
N LEU A 291 9.85 5.85 -6.60
CA LEU A 291 10.45 5.67 -5.28
C LEU A 291 10.96 7.02 -4.80
N ILE A 292 10.58 7.45 -3.60
CA ILE A 292 10.91 8.77 -3.05
C ILE A 292 11.47 8.58 -1.64
N SER A 293 12.62 9.18 -1.31
CA SER A 293 13.17 9.12 0.05
C SER A 293 13.74 10.45 0.54
N GLY A 294 13.79 10.58 1.87
CA GLY A 294 14.33 11.76 2.55
C GLY A 294 14.01 11.80 4.04
N GLY A 295 14.96 12.27 4.85
CA GLY A 295 14.77 12.46 6.30
C GLY A 295 14.46 11.17 7.10
N GLY A 296 14.77 9.99 6.57
CA GLY A 296 14.40 8.70 7.16
C GLY A 296 13.04 8.16 6.74
N PHE A 297 12.31 8.86 5.88
CA PHE A 297 11.09 8.36 5.24
C PHE A 297 11.36 7.85 3.83
N SER A 298 10.57 6.86 3.42
CA SER A 298 10.53 6.30 2.06
C SER A 298 9.08 6.13 1.65
N PHE A 299 8.77 6.45 0.39
CA PHE A 299 7.44 6.39 -0.19
C PHE A 299 7.50 5.73 -1.56
N LEU A 300 6.42 5.03 -1.89
CA LEU A 300 6.12 4.50 -3.22
C LEU A 300 4.92 5.26 -3.78
N LEU A 301 5.04 5.82 -4.98
CA LEU A 301 3.90 6.23 -5.79
C LEU A 301 3.74 5.28 -6.97
N LEU A 302 2.50 4.92 -7.30
CA LEU A 302 2.14 4.26 -8.55
C LEU A 302 1.17 5.17 -9.31
N ASN A 303 1.51 5.52 -10.55
CA ASN A 303 0.74 6.40 -11.42
C ASN A 303 0.27 5.62 -12.67
N TYR A 304 -1.02 5.68 -12.95
CA TYR A 304 -1.70 4.99 -14.05
C TYR A 304 -2.19 5.99 -15.09
N GLY A 305 -1.75 5.82 -16.33
CA GLY A 305 -2.19 6.60 -17.48
C GLY A 305 -3.30 5.90 -18.25
N ASP A 306 -3.42 6.23 -19.53
CA ASP A 306 -4.23 5.39 -20.42
C ASP A 306 -3.60 3.99 -20.50
N CYS A 307 -4.44 2.99 -20.21
CA CYS A 307 -4.11 1.58 -20.27
C CYS A 307 -5.18 0.90 -21.12
N ALA A 308 -4.81 0.34 -22.26
CA ALA A 308 -5.67 -0.51 -23.07
C ALA A 308 -5.94 -1.84 -22.33
N GLY A 309 -7.15 -2.38 -22.45
CA GLY A 309 -7.46 -3.69 -21.86
C GLY A 309 -6.75 -4.82 -22.60
N ILE A 310 -6.15 -5.76 -21.86
CA ILE A 310 -5.27 -6.81 -22.41
C ILE A 310 -5.78 -8.22 -22.11
N TYR A 311 -5.25 -9.19 -22.87
CA TYR A 311 -5.67 -10.59 -22.85
C TYR A 311 -4.94 -11.46 -21.83
N PHE A 312 -4.01 -10.89 -21.06
CA PHE A 312 -3.13 -11.57 -20.12
C PHE A 312 -3.48 -11.21 -18.66
N PRO A 313 -3.19 -12.07 -17.67
CA PRO A 313 -3.42 -11.76 -16.25
C PRO A 313 -2.60 -10.56 -15.77
N VAL A 314 -3.09 -9.84 -14.75
CA VAL A 314 -2.42 -8.64 -14.22
C VAL A 314 -2.41 -8.65 -12.69
N GLU A 315 -1.27 -8.31 -12.09
CA GLU A 315 -1.15 -7.87 -10.69
C GLU A 315 -0.63 -6.42 -10.65
N ALA A 316 -1.12 -5.62 -9.72
CA ALA A 316 -0.72 -4.23 -9.56
C ALA A 316 -0.82 -3.84 -8.09
N GLY A 317 0.28 -3.32 -7.53
CA GLY A 317 0.43 -3.12 -6.09
C GLY A 317 1.85 -3.37 -5.61
N TYR A 318 1.98 -3.90 -4.40
CA TYR A 318 3.27 -4.30 -3.84
C TYR A 318 3.12 -5.45 -2.85
N ASP A 319 4.21 -6.18 -2.61
CA ASP A 319 4.32 -7.27 -1.64
C ASP A 319 5.74 -7.30 -1.04
N THR A 320 5.93 -8.09 0.01
CA THR A 320 7.21 -8.25 0.71
C THR A 320 7.57 -9.71 0.93
N ILE A 321 8.85 -9.96 1.23
CA ILE A 321 9.35 -11.26 1.69
C ILE A 321 8.51 -11.76 2.88
N GLY A 322 7.80 -12.87 2.67
CA GLY A 322 6.86 -13.49 3.63
C GLY A 322 5.49 -12.80 3.75
N SER A 323 5.20 -11.82 2.89
CA SER A 323 4.00 -10.97 2.86
C SER A 323 3.62 -10.38 4.23
N THR A 324 4.61 -9.83 4.96
CA THR A 324 4.35 -9.07 6.18
C THR A 324 3.56 -7.78 5.88
N ASP A 325 3.88 -7.18 4.74
CA ASP A 325 3.28 -5.97 4.20
C ASP A 325 3.00 -6.18 2.73
N TYR A 326 1.75 -6.00 2.31
CA TYR A 326 1.33 -6.07 0.91
C TYR A 326 0.11 -5.18 0.65
N HIS A 327 -0.13 -4.86 -0.62
CA HIS A 327 -1.33 -4.15 -1.05
C HIS A 327 -1.65 -4.47 -2.51
N VAL A 328 -2.82 -5.09 -2.76
CA VAL A 328 -3.38 -5.25 -4.10
C VAL A 328 -4.16 -3.98 -4.46
N ILE A 329 -3.71 -3.26 -5.48
CA ILE A 329 -4.51 -2.24 -6.17
C ILE A 329 -5.47 -2.93 -7.15
N HIS A 330 -4.96 -3.93 -7.88
CA HIS A 330 -5.72 -4.66 -8.88
C HIS A 330 -5.11 -6.03 -9.16
N TYR A 331 -5.93 -7.07 -9.09
CA TYR A 331 -5.62 -8.40 -9.59
C TYR A 331 -6.77 -8.85 -10.50
N ASP A 332 -6.46 -9.23 -11.75
CA ASP A 332 -7.44 -9.74 -12.73
C ASP A 332 -6.85 -10.98 -13.43
N TYR A 333 -7.65 -12.04 -13.50
CA TYR A 333 -7.28 -13.35 -14.03
C TYR A 333 -8.52 -14.01 -14.64
N PRO A 334 -8.45 -14.56 -15.87
CA PRO A 334 -7.24 -14.83 -16.67
C PRO A 334 -6.82 -13.68 -17.62
N THR A 335 -7.35 -12.47 -17.45
CA THR A 335 -7.21 -11.35 -18.40
C THR A 335 -7.07 -10.02 -17.69
N GLY A 336 -6.59 -8.98 -18.38
CA GLY A 336 -6.44 -7.62 -17.88
C GLY A 336 -7.43 -6.66 -18.52
N TYR A 337 -8.70 -7.04 -18.65
CA TYR A 337 -9.71 -6.19 -19.30
C TYR A 337 -10.11 -4.98 -18.44
N LEU A 338 -9.90 -5.04 -17.12
CA LEU A 338 -10.30 -4.01 -16.17
C LEU A 338 -9.22 -2.96 -15.86
N ILE A 339 -7.99 -3.13 -16.37
CA ILE A 339 -6.91 -2.14 -16.20
C ILE A 339 -7.18 -0.72 -16.77
N PRO A 340 -8.05 -0.50 -17.78
CA PRO A 340 -8.40 0.86 -18.22
C PRO A 340 -9.03 1.73 -17.13
N ASN A 341 -9.56 1.12 -16.06
CA ASN A 341 -10.14 1.83 -14.91
C ASN A 341 -9.09 2.34 -13.92
N LEU A 342 -7.84 1.86 -13.97
CA LEU A 342 -6.81 2.20 -12.98
C LEU A 342 -6.54 3.70 -12.87
N LYS A 343 -6.61 4.43 -14.00
CA LYS A 343 -6.49 5.90 -14.08
C LYS A 343 -7.58 6.69 -13.36
N ASP A 344 -8.66 6.03 -12.94
CA ASP A 344 -9.74 6.62 -12.14
C ASP A 344 -9.66 6.17 -10.65
N THR A 345 -8.81 5.19 -10.32
CA THR A 345 -8.58 4.72 -8.94
C THR A 345 -7.56 5.56 -8.18
N THR A 346 -7.66 5.61 -6.85
CA THR A 346 -6.71 6.34 -5.98
C THR A 346 -6.95 6.02 -4.49
N ASN A 347 -5.89 6.08 -3.68
CA ASN A 347 -5.99 6.15 -2.20
C ASN A 347 -5.73 7.56 -1.63
N VAL A 348 -5.46 8.56 -2.48
CA VAL A 348 -5.05 9.93 -2.10
C VAL A 348 -5.89 11.04 -2.74
N ASN A 349 -7.07 10.70 -3.27
CA ASN A 349 -7.98 11.62 -3.97
C ASN A 349 -7.34 12.32 -5.18
N VAL A 350 -6.42 11.65 -5.88
CA VAL A 350 -5.85 12.08 -7.15
C VAL A 350 -6.01 10.93 -8.14
N PRO A 351 -6.97 10.99 -9.09
CA PRO A 351 -7.25 9.91 -10.03
C PRO A 351 -5.99 9.39 -10.72
N GLY A 352 -5.85 8.07 -10.76
CA GLY A 352 -4.73 7.36 -11.34
C GLY A 352 -3.49 7.32 -10.46
N ARG A 353 -3.50 7.95 -9.27
CA ARG A 353 -2.36 7.93 -8.36
C ARG A 353 -2.67 7.18 -7.07
N TRP A 354 -1.79 6.25 -6.74
CA TRP A 354 -1.67 5.64 -5.43
C TRP A 354 -0.38 6.10 -4.75
N ALA A 355 -0.41 6.22 -3.42
CA ALA A 355 0.75 6.59 -2.62
C ALA A 355 0.81 5.78 -1.32
N PHE A 356 2.00 5.28 -0.99
CA PHE A 356 2.26 4.46 0.20
C PHE A 356 3.49 4.96 0.95
N LEU A 357 3.47 4.81 2.27
CA LEU A 357 4.67 4.92 3.10
C LEU A 357 5.30 3.52 3.19
N VAL A 358 6.59 3.40 2.89
CA VAL A 358 7.28 2.10 2.80
C VAL A 358 8.59 2.02 3.58
N ASN A 359 8.97 3.00 4.41
CA ASN A 359 10.21 2.88 5.21
C ASN A 359 10.12 1.88 6.38
N ASN A 360 8.97 1.79 7.05
CA ASN A 360 8.76 0.82 8.15
C ASN A 360 7.89 -0.32 7.65
N GLY A 361 8.21 -1.54 8.08
CA GLY A 361 7.31 -2.70 8.03
C GLY A 361 6.03 -2.47 8.86
N THR A 362 5.16 -3.47 8.83
CA THR A 362 4.30 -3.80 9.95
C THR A 362 5.17 -4.10 11.17
N GLU A 363 5.54 -3.04 11.88
CA GLU A 363 5.65 -3.10 13.33
C GLU A 363 4.34 -3.71 13.82
N ASN A 364 4.39 -5.00 14.14
CA ASN A 364 3.29 -5.71 14.73
C ASN A 364 3.03 -5.07 16.09
N VAL A 365 2.13 -4.09 16.14
CA VAL A 365 1.66 -3.46 17.38
C VAL A 365 0.75 -4.46 18.08
N ILE A 366 1.37 -5.52 18.64
CA ILE A 366 0.73 -6.61 19.38
C ILE A 366 -0.14 -6.05 20.52
N GLY A 367 0.24 -4.89 21.06
CA GLY A 367 -0.66 -3.98 21.76
C GLY A 367 0.03 -2.65 22.10
N LEU A 368 -0.75 -1.58 22.30
CA LEU A 368 -0.24 -0.30 22.82
C LEU A 368 -0.40 -0.24 24.34
N GLN A 369 0.67 -0.51 25.09
CA GLN A 369 0.64 -0.43 26.55
C GLN A 369 0.77 1.01 27.07
N MET A 370 -0.36 1.71 27.21
CA MET A 370 -0.39 3.07 27.78
C MET A 370 -0.41 3.04 29.32
N LYS A 371 0.47 3.81 29.97
CA LYS A 371 0.46 4.03 31.44
C LYS A 371 -0.20 5.37 31.77
N LEU A 372 -1.47 5.35 32.16
CA LEU A 372 -2.24 6.55 32.49
C LEU A 372 -2.36 6.74 34.00
N ARG A 373 -2.62 7.99 34.44
CA ARG A 373 -3.02 8.30 35.82
C ARG A 373 -4.41 8.93 35.81
N SER A 374 -5.26 8.52 36.75
CA SER A 374 -6.55 9.16 36.99
C SER A 374 -6.68 9.62 38.44
N TYR A 375 -7.46 10.69 38.63
CA TYR A 375 -7.96 11.14 39.93
C TYR A 375 -9.22 10.38 40.37
N LEU A 376 -9.89 9.69 39.44
CA LEU A 376 -10.97 8.77 39.78
C LEU A 376 -10.40 7.47 40.35
N ASP A 377 -11.11 6.91 41.33
CA ASP A 377 -10.81 5.58 41.86
C ASP A 377 -11.19 4.51 40.83
N LEU A 378 -10.25 4.18 39.95
CA LEU A 378 -10.43 3.20 38.87
C LEU A 378 -10.60 1.76 39.39
N THR A 379 -10.60 1.51 40.71
CA THR A 379 -11.06 0.20 41.22
C THR A 379 -12.56 0.01 41.00
N GLN A 380 -13.33 1.10 41.02
CA GLN A 380 -14.78 1.15 40.74
C GLN A 380 -15.06 0.93 39.25
N SER A 381 -15.94 -0.03 38.89
CA SER A 381 -16.24 -0.33 37.47
C SER A 381 -16.81 0.86 36.70
N GLN A 382 -17.69 1.65 37.31
CA GLN A 382 -18.27 2.83 36.65
C GLN A 382 -17.19 3.85 36.23
N ASN A 383 -16.16 4.04 37.06
CA ASN A 383 -15.02 4.91 36.76
C ASN A 383 -14.13 4.31 35.65
N LYS A 384 -14.00 2.98 35.59
CA LYS A 384 -13.27 2.30 34.51
C LYS A 384 -13.94 2.56 33.18
N GLU A 385 -15.25 2.32 33.08
CA GLU A 385 -16.03 2.45 31.85
C GLU A 385 -15.99 3.87 31.30
N VAL A 386 -16.26 4.88 32.14
CA VAL A 386 -16.21 6.30 31.75
C VAL A 386 -14.82 6.71 31.25
N VAL A 387 -13.75 6.32 31.95
CA VAL A 387 -12.38 6.70 31.54
C VAL A 387 -11.95 5.94 30.28
N LEU A 388 -12.29 4.65 30.15
CA LEU A 388 -12.01 3.86 28.94
C LEU A 388 -12.70 4.46 27.70
N GLN A 389 -13.96 4.87 27.85
CA GLN A 389 -14.74 5.48 26.78
C GLN A 389 -14.15 6.83 26.35
N LEU A 390 -13.80 7.71 27.30
CA LEU A 390 -13.15 9.00 27.00
C LEU A 390 -11.80 8.82 26.29
N ILE A 391 -11.00 7.82 26.69
CA ILE A 391 -9.74 7.49 25.99
C ILE A 391 -10.03 6.99 24.57
N LYS A 392 -11.07 6.17 24.37
CA LYS A 392 -11.45 5.68 23.04
C LYS A 392 -11.93 6.83 22.14
N GLU A 393 -12.74 7.74 22.65
CA GLU A 393 -13.23 8.91 21.91
C GLU A 393 -12.08 9.82 21.48
N GLU A 394 -11.14 10.12 22.37
CA GLU A 394 -9.94 10.90 22.04
C GLU A 394 -9.08 10.18 20.99
N LEU A 395 -8.73 8.91 21.19
CA LEU A 395 -7.91 8.16 20.24
C LEU A 395 -8.57 8.03 18.86
N VAL A 396 -9.90 7.83 18.80
CA VAL A 396 -10.66 7.81 17.53
C VAL A 396 -10.62 9.18 16.86
N SER A 397 -10.70 10.29 17.62
CA SER A 397 -10.55 11.65 17.06
C SER A 397 -9.15 11.92 16.50
N GLN A 398 -8.12 11.24 17.01
CA GLN A 398 -6.74 11.29 16.48
C GLN A 398 -6.49 10.30 15.33
N GLY A 399 -7.48 9.47 14.95
CA GLY A 399 -7.42 8.58 13.78
C GLY A 399 -7.44 7.08 14.08
N LEU A 400 -7.62 6.64 15.33
CA LEU A 400 -7.80 5.21 15.65
C LEU A 400 -9.13 4.70 15.07
N LEU A 401 -9.14 3.49 14.52
CA LEU A 401 -10.38 2.86 14.04
C LEU A 401 -11.35 2.61 15.20
N SER A 402 -12.63 2.96 15.02
CA SER A 402 -13.67 2.84 16.04
C SER A 402 -13.99 1.39 16.45
N SER A 403 -13.58 0.41 15.64
CA SER A 403 -13.61 -1.02 15.99
C SER A 403 -12.68 -1.39 17.14
N VAL A 404 -11.54 -0.70 17.32
CA VAL A 404 -10.46 -1.14 18.22
C VAL A 404 -10.93 -1.27 19.68
N GLY A 405 -10.67 -2.43 20.27
CA GLY A 405 -10.97 -2.74 21.67
C GLY A 405 -9.85 -2.29 22.60
N LEU A 406 -10.11 -1.27 23.43
CA LEU A 406 -9.27 -0.95 24.59
C LEU A 406 -9.61 -1.90 25.76
N LYS A 407 -8.62 -2.49 26.41
CA LYS A 407 -8.80 -3.29 27.63
C LYS A 407 -7.86 -2.77 28.74
N MET A 408 -8.32 -2.79 30.00
CA MET A 408 -7.44 -2.49 31.14
C MET A 408 -6.75 -3.76 31.61
N ARG A 409 -5.41 -3.76 31.58
CA ARG A 409 -4.57 -4.89 31.99
C ARG A 409 -4.22 -4.87 33.48
N LYS A 410 -3.92 -3.69 34.04
CA LYS A 410 -3.68 -3.49 35.48
C LYS A 410 -4.25 -2.14 35.92
N VAL A 411 -4.85 -2.13 37.11
CA VAL A 411 -5.24 -0.93 37.85
C VAL A 411 -4.59 -0.97 39.23
N GLU A 412 -3.94 0.12 39.63
CA GLU A 412 -3.15 0.18 40.86
C GLU A 412 -3.32 1.53 41.57
N ARG A 413 -4.03 1.51 42.70
CA ARG A 413 -4.29 2.71 43.52
C ARG A 413 -2.99 3.21 44.13
N ILE A 414 -2.56 4.41 43.72
CA ILE A 414 -1.40 5.11 44.27
C ILE A 414 -1.88 5.95 45.44
N TRP A 415 -1.38 5.69 46.64
CA TRP A 415 -1.53 6.66 47.73
C TRP A 415 -0.72 7.94 47.38
N PRO A 416 -1.18 9.13 47.79
CA PRO A 416 -0.63 10.40 47.34
C PRO A 416 0.74 10.70 47.96
#